data_AF-B4WV72-F1
#
_entry.id   AF-B4WV72-F1
#
_cell.length_a   1.000
_cell.length_b   1.000
_cell.length_c   1.000
_cell.angle_alpha   90.00
_cell.angle_beta   90.00
_cell.angle_gamma   90.00
#
_symmetry.space_group_name_H-M   'P 1'
#
loop_
_entity.id
_entity.type
_entity.pdbx_description
1 polymer ?
#
loop_
_entity_poly.entity_id
_entity_poly.type
_entity_poly.pdbx_seq_one_letter_code
_entity_poly.pdbx_strand_id
1 'polypeptide(L)'
;MLQRSLDDTQGLPVGHVAVRNLHFGGPHYFETYNNSKTKQQLEERRGRTINFPALGEIASDSIDQNSLTYSEAIEKESGLPMMRRSMVYQWRENVREEFSKAGRLLGMN
;
A
#
# COMPACT_ATOMS: atom_id res chain seq x y z
N MET A 1 4.89 4.01 16.08
CA MET A 1 5.45 2.85 15.33
C MET A 1 6.58 3.29 14.40
N LEU A 2 6.35 4.23 13.46
CA LEU A 2 7.40 4.69 12.53
C LEU A 2 8.61 5.32 13.23
N GLN A 3 8.41 6.27 14.14
CA GLN A 3 9.52 6.94 14.84
C GLN A 3 10.45 5.94 15.54
N ARG A 4 9.86 5.04 16.33
CA ARG A 4 10.60 3.94 16.98
C ARG A 4 11.36 3.09 15.97
N SER A 5 10.76 2.73 14.83
CA SER A 5 11.46 1.97 13.80
C SER A 5 12.66 2.72 13.21
N LEU A 6 12.61 4.05 13.10
CA LEU A 6 13.76 4.85 12.65
C LEU A 6 14.84 4.90 13.75
N ASP A 7 14.45 5.03 15.00
CA ASP A 7 15.40 5.08 16.12
C ASP A 7 16.12 3.74 16.29
N ASP A 8 15.37 2.63 16.28
CA ASP A 8 15.89 1.27 16.48
C ASP A 8 16.88 0.83 15.39
N THR A 9 16.77 1.39 14.18
CA THR A 9 17.63 1.03 13.04
C THR A 9 18.70 2.07 12.72
N GLN A 10 18.90 3.05 13.61
CA GLN A 10 19.88 4.09 13.39
C GLN A 10 21.29 3.51 13.22
N GLY A 11 21.96 3.89 12.12
CA GLY A 11 23.29 3.39 11.76
C GLY A 11 23.29 2.04 11.04
N LEU A 12 22.14 1.40 10.86
CA LEU A 12 22.02 0.16 10.08
C LEU A 12 21.72 0.46 8.61
N PRO A 13 22.18 -0.39 7.66
CA PRO A 13 21.97 -0.20 6.23
C PRO A 13 20.56 -0.69 5.81
N VAL A 14 19.51 -0.13 6.38
CA VAL A 14 18.12 -0.51 6.10
C VAL A 14 17.36 0.59 5.37
N GLY A 15 16.54 0.21 4.39
CA GLY A 15 15.61 1.11 3.72
C GLY A 15 14.32 1.24 4.51
N HIS A 16 13.73 2.43 4.55
CA HIS A 16 12.45 2.68 5.21
C HIS A 16 11.37 3.13 4.23
N VAL A 17 10.22 2.48 4.32
CA VAL A 17 9.03 2.83 3.56
C VAL A 17 7.85 3.01 4.52
N ALA A 18 7.26 4.20 4.52
CA ALA A 18 6.02 4.47 5.21
C ALA A 18 4.84 4.27 4.25
N VAL A 19 3.82 3.54 4.68
CA VAL A 19 2.66 3.21 3.85
C VAL A 19 1.42 3.86 4.44
N ARG A 20 0.75 4.71 3.65
CA ARG A 20 -0.57 5.27 4.02
C ARG A 20 -1.66 4.34 3.49
N ASN A 21 -2.45 3.75 4.38
CA ASN A 21 -3.57 2.90 3.99
C ASN A 21 -4.78 3.77 3.59
N LEU A 22 -5.01 3.92 2.28
CA LEU A 22 -6.06 4.79 1.77
C LEU A 22 -7.48 4.28 2.03
N HIS A 23 -7.65 3.09 2.61
CA HIS A 23 -8.92 2.66 3.19
C HIS A 23 -9.45 3.68 4.22
N PHE A 24 -8.55 4.35 4.96
CA PHE A 24 -8.94 5.38 5.93
C PHE A 24 -9.11 6.79 5.33
N GLY A 25 -9.09 6.90 4.00
CA GLY A 25 -9.24 8.16 3.28
C GLY A 25 -8.05 8.49 2.38
N GLY A 26 -8.24 9.47 1.50
CA GLY A 26 -7.18 9.96 0.62
C GLY A 26 -5.94 10.51 1.34
N PRO A 27 -4.82 10.68 0.63
CA PRO A 27 -3.54 11.11 1.19
C PRO A 27 -3.56 12.36 2.09
N HIS A 28 -4.49 13.28 1.85
CA HIS A 28 -4.62 14.53 2.59
C HIS A 28 -5.15 14.34 4.02
N TYR A 29 -5.93 13.28 4.29
CA TYR A 29 -6.46 13.00 5.64
C TYR A 29 -5.38 12.57 6.65
N PHE A 30 -4.18 12.24 6.19
CA PHE A 30 -3.05 11.84 7.04
C PHE A 30 -2.29 13.05 7.60
N GLU A 31 -2.98 14.13 7.99
CA GLU A 31 -2.36 15.41 8.35
C GLU A 31 -1.32 15.29 9.47
N THR A 32 -1.63 14.53 10.53
CA THR A 32 -0.69 14.29 11.64
C THR A 32 0.62 13.70 11.15
N TYR A 33 0.56 12.75 10.23
CA TYR A 33 1.76 12.17 9.61
C TYR A 33 2.43 13.15 8.64
N ASN A 34 1.64 13.75 7.74
CA ASN A 34 2.10 14.64 6.68
C ASN A 34 2.87 15.86 7.25
N ASN A 35 2.49 16.33 8.43
CA ASN A 35 3.10 17.47 9.12
C ASN A 35 4.06 17.06 10.25
N SER A 36 4.35 15.77 10.43
CA SER A 36 5.20 15.29 11.51
C SER A 36 6.69 15.49 11.24
N LYS A 37 7.46 15.71 12.31
CA LYS A 37 8.93 15.62 12.29
C LYS A 37 9.40 14.23 11.87
N THR A 38 8.65 13.19 12.19
CA THR A 38 8.97 11.81 11.82
C THR A 38 8.96 11.59 10.30
N LYS A 39 8.02 12.20 9.56
CA LYS A 39 8.04 12.18 8.09
C LYS A 39 9.28 12.89 7.54
N GLN A 40 9.67 14.02 8.11
CA GLN A 40 10.89 14.74 7.71
C GLN A 40 12.13 13.85 7.93
N GLN A 41 12.25 13.23 9.11
CA GLN A 41 13.35 12.29 9.42
C GLN A 41 13.39 11.09 8.47
N LEU A 42 12.22 10.55 8.09
CA LEU A 42 12.14 9.48 7.09
C LEU A 42 12.73 9.94 5.75
N GLU A 43 12.36 11.13 5.28
CA GLU A 43 12.82 11.70 4.00
C GLU A 43 14.32 12.04 4.02
N GLU A 44 14.84 12.59 5.13
CA GLU A 44 16.27 12.84 5.35
C GLU A 44 17.11 11.56 5.26
N ARG A 45 16.55 10.44 5.73
CA ARG A 45 17.16 9.10 5.63
C ARG A 45 16.92 8.42 4.28
N ARG A 46 16.50 9.19 3.26
CA ARG A 46 16.15 8.70 1.90
C ARG A 46 15.03 7.67 1.88
N GLY A 47 14.23 7.60 2.94
CA GLY A 47 13.02 6.81 2.97
C GLY A 47 11.94 7.36 2.03
N ARG A 48 10.88 6.58 1.83
CA ARG A 48 9.76 6.94 0.96
C ARG A 48 8.42 6.77 1.65
N THR A 49 7.50 7.67 1.34
CA THR A 49 6.08 7.46 1.62
C THR A 49 5.42 6.95 0.36
N ILE A 50 4.66 5.86 0.46
CA ILE A 50 3.81 5.35 -0.61
C ILE A 50 2.37 5.26 -0.11
N ASN A 51 1.43 5.13 -1.04
CA ASN A 51 0.04 4.87 -0.72
C ASN A 51 -0.28 3.40 -0.93
N PHE A 52 -1.13 2.85 -0.08
CA PHE A 52 -1.80 1.58 -0.34
C PHE A 52 -3.24 1.90 -0.73
N PRO A 53 -3.59 1.82 -2.03
CA PRO A 53 -4.92 2.15 -2.52
C PRO A 53 -6.02 1.37 -1.79
N ALA A 54 -7.17 2.02 -1.60
CA ALA A 54 -8.35 1.34 -1.08
C ALA A 54 -8.93 0.42 -2.16
N LEU A 55 -9.19 -0.83 -1.79
CA LEU A 55 -10.10 -1.68 -2.55
C LEU A 55 -11.53 -1.32 -2.10
N GLY A 56 -12.41 -1.01 -3.05
CA GLY A 56 -13.80 -0.66 -2.72
C GLY A 56 -14.50 -1.81 -2.00
N GLU A 57 -15.39 -1.48 -1.06
CA GLU A 57 -16.11 -2.45 -0.20
C GLU A 57 -16.74 -3.57 -1.01
N ILE A 58 -17.47 -3.21 -2.06
CA ILE A 58 -18.16 -4.17 -2.92
C ILE A 58 -17.22 -5.23 -3.55
N ALA A 59 -15.99 -4.84 -3.90
CA ALA A 59 -15.00 -5.78 -4.43
C ALA A 59 -14.35 -6.61 -3.32
N SER A 60 -14.11 -6.01 -2.15
CA SER A 60 -13.61 -6.71 -0.96
C SER A 60 -14.63 -7.76 -0.48
N ASP A 61 -15.90 -7.41 -0.36
CA ASP A 61 -16.99 -8.32 0.01
C ASP A 61 -17.10 -9.50 -0.96
N SER A 62 -16.93 -9.24 -2.26
CA SER A 62 -16.97 -10.30 -3.27
C SER A 62 -15.83 -11.31 -3.10
N ILE A 63 -14.65 -10.84 -2.69
CA ILE A 63 -13.49 -11.69 -2.40
C ILE A 63 -13.76 -12.52 -1.14
N ASP A 64 -14.19 -11.86 -0.07
CA ASP A 64 -14.42 -12.49 1.24
C ASP A 64 -15.53 -13.54 1.19
N GLN A 65 -16.67 -13.21 0.56
CA GLN A 65 -17.82 -14.11 0.43
C GLN A 65 -17.49 -15.39 -0.36
N ASN A 66 -16.53 -15.31 -1.29
CA ASN A 66 -16.14 -16.44 -2.12
C ASN A 66 -14.79 -17.06 -1.68
N SER A 67 -14.21 -16.59 -0.56
CA SER A 67 -12.92 -17.04 -0.03
C SER A 67 -11.80 -17.03 -1.08
N LEU A 68 -11.78 -16.00 -1.92
CA LEU A 68 -10.82 -15.87 -3.01
C LEU A 68 -9.55 -15.16 -2.54
N THR A 69 -8.42 -15.49 -3.13
CA THR A 69 -7.26 -14.59 -3.13
C THR A 69 -7.46 -13.46 -4.16
N TYR A 70 -6.70 -12.37 -4.03
CA TYR A 70 -6.71 -11.29 -5.05
C TYR A 70 -6.32 -11.78 -6.45
N SER A 71 -5.46 -12.80 -6.53
CA SER A 71 -5.07 -13.42 -7.80
C SER A 71 -6.20 -14.25 -8.38
N GLU A 72 -6.85 -15.10 -7.59
CA GLU A 72 -8.00 -15.87 -8.08
C GLU A 72 -9.15 -14.96 -8.49
N ALA A 73 -9.43 -13.90 -7.73
CA ALA A 73 -10.54 -12.99 -7.99
C ALA A 73 -10.48 -12.26 -9.33
N ILE A 74 -9.32 -12.16 -9.98
CA ILE A 74 -9.21 -11.56 -11.33
C ILE A 74 -9.42 -12.59 -12.45
N GLU A 75 -9.31 -13.88 -12.15
CA GLU A 75 -9.42 -14.96 -13.13
C GLU A 75 -10.87 -15.22 -13.53
N LYS A 76 -11.07 -15.78 -14.73
CA LYS A 76 -12.43 -16.05 -15.24
C LYS A 76 -13.18 -17.07 -14.40
N GLU A 77 -12.43 -18.02 -13.85
CA GLU A 77 -12.85 -19.19 -13.09
C GLU A 77 -13.31 -18.82 -11.67
N SER A 78 -13.07 -17.59 -11.20
CA SER A 78 -13.52 -17.09 -9.90
C SER A 78 -15.04 -17.03 -9.73
N GLY A 79 -15.80 -17.11 -10.83
CA GLY A 79 -17.25 -16.91 -10.81
C GLY A 79 -17.70 -15.45 -10.58
N LEU A 80 -16.76 -14.53 -10.31
CA LEU A 80 -17.09 -13.12 -10.12
C LEU A 80 -17.51 -12.44 -11.44
N PRO A 81 -18.48 -11.51 -11.41
CA PRO A 81 -18.82 -10.69 -12.58
C PRO A 81 -17.60 -9.95 -13.13
N MET A 82 -17.53 -9.78 -14.46
CA MET A 82 -16.39 -9.10 -15.12
C MET A 82 -16.04 -7.76 -14.48
N MET A 83 -17.03 -6.94 -14.13
CA MET A 83 -16.82 -5.65 -13.47
C MET A 83 -16.09 -5.79 -12.13
N ARG A 84 -16.40 -6.80 -11.31
CA ARG A 84 -15.72 -7.05 -10.03
C ARG A 84 -14.27 -7.44 -10.25
N ARG A 85 -14.02 -8.35 -11.20
CA ARG A 85 -12.66 -8.76 -11.57
C ARG A 85 -11.82 -7.57 -12.04
N SER A 86 -12.39 -6.70 -12.87
CA SER A 86 -11.73 -5.48 -13.33
C SER A 86 -11.41 -4.50 -12.20
N MET A 87 -12.28 -4.36 -11.19
CA MET A 87 -11.99 -3.53 -10.01
C MET A 87 -10.79 -4.06 -9.21
N VAL A 88 -10.74 -5.37 -8.95
CA VAL A 88 -9.62 -6.01 -8.23
C VAL A 88 -8.34 -5.90 -9.03
N TYR A 89 -8.41 -6.14 -10.34
CA TYR A 89 -7.26 -5.98 -11.24
C TYR A 89 -6.71 -4.56 -11.20
N GLN A 90 -7.56 -3.55 -11.41
CA GLN A 90 -7.12 -2.16 -11.41
C GLN A 90 -6.52 -1.75 -10.06
N TRP A 91 -7.15 -2.18 -8.95
CA TRP A 91 -6.61 -1.96 -7.62
C TRP A 91 -5.21 -2.57 -7.47
N ARG A 92 -5.01 -3.82 -7.92
CA ARG A 92 -3.71 -4.49 -7.86
C ARG A 92 -2.65 -3.78 -8.68
N GLU A 93 -2.99 -3.29 -9.87
CA GLU A 93 -2.03 -2.52 -10.67
C GLU A 93 -1.71 -1.15 -10.03
N ASN A 94 -2.68 -0.49 -9.40
CA ASN A 94 -2.43 0.73 -8.62
C ASN A 94 -1.51 0.45 -7.42
N VAL A 95 -1.68 -0.68 -6.72
CA VAL A 95 -0.78 -1.11 -5.64
C VAL A 95 0.63 -1.33 -6.20
N ARG A 96 0.76 -2.04 -7.33
CA ARG A 96 2.06 -2.28 -7.98
C ARG A 96 2.75 -0.96 -8.33
N GLU A 97 2.02 -0.02 -8.92
CA GLU A 97 2.54 1.31 -9.26
C GLU A 97 3.05 2.04 -8.00
N GLU A 98 2.26 2.10 -6.92
CA GLU A 98 2.68 2.75 -5.68
C GLU A 98 3.94 2.10 -5.07
N PHE A 99 4.00 0.77 -5.04
CA PHE A 99 5.15 0.06 -4.48
C PHE A 99 6.40 0.19 -5.33
N SER A 100 6.27 0.32 -6.66
CA SER A 100 7.39 0.59 -7.56
C SER A 100 8.13 1.89 -7.22
N LYS A 101 7.43 2.90 -6.67
CA LYS A 101 8.01 4.19 -6.23
C LYS A 101 9.03 4.01 -5.10
N ALA A 102 8.96 2.88 -4.39
CA ALA A 102 9.89 2.47 -3.35
C ALA A 102 10.66 1.18 -3.69
N GLY A 103 10.63 0.72 -4.95
CA GLY A 103 11.15 -0.59 -5.36
C GLY A 103 12.59 -0.85 -4.91
N ARG A 104 13.49 0.13 -5.08
CA ARG A 104 14.89 0.04 -4.62
C ARG A 104 15.00 -0.19 -3.11
N LEU A 105 14.15 0.43 -2.30
CA LEU A 105 14.14 0.28 -0.84
C LEU A 105 13.55 -1.06 -0.40
N LEU A 106 12.71 -1.66 -1.25
CA LEU A 106 12.04 -2.94 -1.02
C LEU A 106 12.80 -4.13 -1.63
N GLY A 107 13.98 -3.90 -2.23
CA GLY A 107 14.75 -4.96 -2.90
C GLY A 107 14.09 -5.48 -4.18
N MET A 108 13.18 -4.69 -4.78
CA MET A 108 12.57 -5.00 -6.07
C MET A 108 13.50 -4.50 -7.19
N ASN A 109 13.90 -5.42 -8.07
CA ASN A 109 14.68 -5.13 -9.29
C ASN A 109 13.75 -4.91 -10.48
#